data_AF-A0A9X8RLR0-F1
#
_entry.id   AF-A0A9X8RLR0-F1
#
_cell.length_a   1.000
_cell.length_b   1.000
_cell.length_c   1.000
_cell.angle_alpha   90.00
_cell.angle_beta   90.00
_cell.angle_gamma   90.00
#
_symmetry.space_group_name_H-M   'P 1'
#
loop_
_entity.id
_entity.type
_entity.pdbx_description
1 polymer ?
#
loop_
_entity_poly.entity_id
_entity_poly.type
_entity_poly.pdbx_seq_one_letter_code
_entity_poly.pdbx_strand_id
1 'polypeptide(L)'
;MAVSAILEDIEIILKKFKACIESENFIISQSENRQDNNDFLKKYNLDKNKQIEMLNCLTKEDFSKSEEHRNHEGRILYFFGKKYELTNIDGLREEVELYIKFYIAEKKRTKEDFTIIISFHPAKYSIKYYM
;
A
#
# COMPACT_ATOMS: atom_id res chain seq x y z
N MET A 1 -8.05 -0.77 -26.01
CA MET A 1 -6.57 -0.82 -26.06
C MET A 1 -5.88 -0.07 -24.92
N ALA A 2 -6.40 1.05 -24.40
CA ALA A 2 -5.76 1.80 -23.29
C ALA A 2 -5.77 1.08 -21.92
N VAL A 3 -6.81 0.30 -21.60
CA VAL A 3 -6.93 -0.39 -20.30
C VAL A 3 -5.86 -1.49 -20.13
N SER A 4 -5.56 -2.26 -21.20
CA SER A 4 -4.52 -3.31 -21.16
C SER A 4 -3.14 -2.73 -20.85
N ALA A 5 -2.77 -1.61 -21.48
CA ALA A 5 -1.48 -0.97 -21.26
C ALA A 5 -1.33 -0.43 -19.83
N ILE A 6 -2.39 0.15 -19.25
CA ILE A 6 -2.40 0.59 -17.85
C ILE A 6 -2.23 -0.61 -16.90
N LEU A 7 -2.92 -1.73 -17.17
CA LEU A 7 -2.80 -2.93 -16.34
C LEU A 7 -1.40 -3.57 -16.43
N GLU A 8 -0.78 -3.58 -17.61
CA GLU A 8 0.62 -4.00 -17.80
C GLU A 8 1.60 -3.12 -17.01
N ASP A 9 1.39 -1.80 -17.01
CA ASP A 9 2.19 -0.86 -16.20
C ASP A 9 2.02 -1.13 -14.69
N ILE A 10 0.79 -1.43 -14.25
CA ILE A 10 0.50 -1.77 -12.85
C ILE A 10 1.13 -3.10 -12.45
N GLU A 11 1.17 -4.11 -13.32
CA GLU A 11 1.87 -5.37 -13.05
C GLU A 11 3.37 -5.13 -12.82
N ILE A 12 4.00 -4.25 -13.61
CA ILE A 12 5.41 -3.87 -13.42
C ILE A 12 5.61 -3.18 -12.07
N ILE A 13 4.73 -2.24 -11.72
CA ILE A 13 4.79 -1.54 -10.42
C ILE A 13 4.58 -2.52 -9.26
N LEU A 14 3.62 -3.44 -9.38
CA LEU A 14 3.35 -4.43 -8.35
C LEU A 14 4.51 -5.43 -8.20
N LYS A 15 5.21 -5.78 -9.29
CA LYS A 15 6.42 -6.59 -9.23
C LYS A 15 7.54 -5.89 -8.48
N LYS A 16 7.79 -4.60 -8.76
CA LYS A 16 8.74 -3.79 -8.00
C LYS A 16 8.34 -3.68 -6.53
N PHE A 17 7.05 -3.53 -6.29
CA PHE A 17 6.49 -3.51 -4.95
C PHE A 17 6.79 -4.77 -4.17
N LYS A 18 6.44 -5.94 -4.71
CA LYS A 18 6.69 -7.24 -4.08
C LYS A 18 8.18 -7.51 -3.86
N ALA A 19 9.04 -7.16 -4.81
CA ALA A 19 10.49 -7.28 -4.63
C ALA A 19 11.02 -6.44 -3.45
N CYS A 20 10.46 -5.25 -3.22
CA CYS A 20 10.79 -4.42 -2.06
C CYS A 20 10.25 -5.02 -0.76
N ILE A 21 9.06 -5.63 -0.75
CA ILE A 21 8.53 -6.34 0.43
C ILE A 21 9.40 -7.55 0.78
N GLU A 22 9.75 -8.37 -0.21
CA GLU A 22 10.61 -9.55 -0.06
C GLU A 22 12.01 -9.20 0.47
N SER A 23 12.57 -8.08 0.00
CA SER A 23 13.88 -7.58 0.45
C SER A 23 13.80 -6.73 1.73
N GLU A 24 12.62 -6.64 2.35
CA GLU A 24 12.31 -5.77 3.49
C GLU A 24 12.70 -4.28 3.29
N ASN A 25 12.76 -3.85 2.03
CA ASN A 25 13.06 -2.49 1.59
C ASN A 25 11.79 -1.64 1.53
N PHE A 26 11.06 -1.57 2.64
CA PHE A 26 9.86 -0.75 2.77
C PHE A 26 9.78 -0.08 4.14
N ILE A 27 9.00 0.99 4.21
CA ILE A 27 8.74 1.75 5.43
C ILE A 27 7.24 1.95 5.53
N ILE A 28 6.67 1.56 6.67
CA ILE A 28 5.31 1.99 7.02
C ILE A 28 5.39 3.41 7.58
N SER A 29 4.68 4.33 6.94
CA SER A 29 4.69 5.77 7.26
C SER A 29 4.03 6.01 8.62
N GLN A 30 4.86 6.07 9.66
CA GLN A 30 4.45 6.36 11.03
C GLN A 30 5.03 7.71 11.45
N SER A 31 4.16 8.67 11.76
CA SER A 31 4.53 9.95 12.40
C SER A 31 3.32 10.53 13.14
N GLU A 32 3.52 11.54 13.98
CA GLU A 32 2.42 12.20 14.72
C GLU A 32 1.35 12.75 13.78
N ASN A 33 1.74 13.22 12.60
CA ASN A 33 0.84 13.69 11.54
C ASN A 33 0.11 12.56 10.79
N ARG A 34 0.30 11.29 11.20
CA ARG A 34 -0.28 10.08 10.57
C ARG A 34 -1.12 9.27 11.56
N GLN A 35 -1.80 9.96 12.47
CA GLN A 35 -2.57 9.35 13.56
C GLN A 35 -3.54 8.25 13.06
N ASP A 36 -4.30 8.48 11.99
CA ASP A 36 -5.20 7.47 11.41
C ASP A 36 -4.48 6.14 11.07
N ASN A 37 -3.27 6.21 10.49
CA ASN A 37 -2.48 5.00 10.17
C ASN A 37 -1.94 4.36 11.45
N ASN A 38 -1.44 5.17 12.39
CA ASN A 38 -0.91 4.67 13.66
C ASN A 38 -2.01 3.97 14.49
N ASP A 39 -3.20 4.54 14.55
CA ASP A 39 -4.35 3.99 15.26
C ASP A 39 -4.83 2.71 14.61
N PHE A 40 -4.83 2.65 13.27
CA PHE A 40 -5.17 1.43 12.56
C PHE A 40 -4.20 0.28 12.85
N LEU A 41 -2.89 0.55 12.76
CA LEU A 41 -1.85 -0.44 13.08
C LEU A 41 -1.97 -0.95 14.52
N LYS A 42 -2.27 -0.05 15.48
CA LYS A 42 -2.49 -0.40 16.88
C LYS A 42 -3.77 -1.22 17.08
N LYS A 43 -4.90 -0.78 16.50
CA LYS A 43 -6.21 -1.42 16.64
C LYS A 43 -6.17 -2.90 16.23
N TYR A 44 -5.41 -3.22 15.18
CA TYR A 44 -5.32 -4.58 14.64
C TYR A 44 -4.01 -5.30 14.97
N ASN A 45 -3.18 -4.72 15.85
CA ASN A 45 -1.85 -5.24 16.19
C ASN A 45 -1.07 -5.69 14.94
N LEU A 46 -1.02 -4.84 13.92
CA LEU A 46 -0.39 -5.17 12.64
C LEU A 46 1.13 -5.13 12.80
N ASP A 47 1.69 -6.23 13.31
CA ASP A 47 3.12 -6.44 13.37
C ASP A 47 3.73 -6.57 11.96
N LYS A 48 5.05 -6.62 11.89
CA LYS A 48 5.78 -6.68 10.62
C LYS A 48 5.37 -7.89 9.76
N ASN A 49 5.13 -9.04 10.37
CA ASN A 49 4.75 -10.25 9.65
C ASN A 49 3.36 -10.10 9.03
N LYS A 50 2.39 -9.56 9.80
CA LYS A 50 1.05 -9.30 9.31
C LYS A 50 1.05 -8.23 8.21
N GLN A 51 1.88 -7.20 8.34
CA GLN A 51 2.06 -6.20 7.30
C GLN A 51 2.58 -6.84 6.00
N ILE A 52 3.65 -7.66 6.06
CA ILE A 52 4.22 -8.36 4.90
C ILE A 52 3.18 -9.28 4.25
N GLU A 53 2.45 -10.07 5.06
CA GLU A 53 1.37 -10.94 4.59
C GLU A 53 0.33 -10.14 3.80
N MET A 54 -0.21 -9.06 4.41
CA MET A 54 -1.23 -8.22 3.80
C MET A 54 -0.76 -7.60 2.49
N LEU A 55 0.48 -7.08 2.46
CA LEU A 55 1.05 -6.41 1.30
C LEU A 55 1.33 -7.41 0.15
N ASN A 56 1.75 -8.64 0.45
CA ASN A 56 1.98 -9.68 -0.55
C ASN A 56 0.69 -10.17 -1.23
N CYS A 57 -0.45 -10.08 -0.54
CA CYS A 57 -1.77 -10.43 -1.08
C CYS A 57 -2.32 -9.44 -2.11
N LEU A 58 -1.67 -8.29 -2.33
CA LEU A 58 -2.08 -7.34 -3.36
C LEU A 58 -1.90 -7.94 -4.76
N THR A 59 -2.91 -7.72 -5.61
CA THR A 59 -2.91 -8.06 -7.03
C THR A 59 -3.25 -6.82 -7.86
N LYS A 60 -3.15 -6.92 -9.20
CA LYS A 60 -3.48 -5.79 -10.08
C LYS A 60 -4.96 -5.42 -10.01
N GLU A 61 -5.84 -6.38 -9.70
CA GLU A 61 -7.28 -6.19 -9.56
C GLU A 61 -7.62 -5.34 -8.33
N ASP A 62 -6.72 -5.29 -7.34
CA ASP A 62 -6.86 -4.41 -6.18
C ASP A 62 -6.50 -2.95 -6.54
N PHE A 63 -5.98 -2.65 -7.74
CA PHE A 63 -5.60 -1.29 -8.14
C PHE A 63 -6.82 -0.37 -8.27
N SER A 64 -6.76 0.77 -7.59
CA SER A 64 -7.84 1.75 -7.53
C SER A 64 -7.55 3.04 -8.29
N LYS A 65 -6.33 3.59 -8.20
CA LYS A 65 -5.88 4.76 -9.00
C LYS A 65 -4.41 5.08 -8.75
N SER A 66 -3.87 5.94 -9.61
CA SER A 66 -2.63 6.67 -9.37
C SER A 66 -2.86 8.18 -9.50
N GLU A 67 -2.07 8.97 -8.76
CA GLU A 67 -2.06 10.44 -8.87
C GLU A 67 -0.66 10.99 -8.52
N GLU A 68 -0.37 12.19 -8.98
CA GLU A 68 0.89 12.86 -8.64
C GLU A 68 0.94 13.20 -7.15
N HIS A 69 2.10 12.99 -6.54
CA HIS A 69 2.32 13.25 -5.14
C HIS A 69 2.46 14.76 -4.90
N ARG A 70 1.39 15.40 -4.41
CA ARG A 70 1.32 16.85 -4.16
C ARG A 70 2.50 17.45 -3.37
N ASN A 71 3.06 16.71 -2.41
CA ASN A 71 4.19 17.18 -1.60
C ASN A 71 5.58 16.65 -2.05
N HIS A 72 5.64 15.86 -3.13
CA HIS A 72 6.88 15.29 -3.64
C HIS A 72 6.82 15.26 -5.16
N GLU A 73 7.22 16.37 -5.78
CA GLU A 73 7.21 16.55 -7.23
C GLU A 73 7.88 15.37 -7.97
N GLY A 74 7.27 14.97 -9.08
CA GLY A 74 7.75 13.85 -9.90
C GLY A 74 7.52 12.46 -9.31
N ARG A 75 6.91 12.33 -8.13
CA ARG A 75 6.52 11.03 -7.58
C ARG A 75 5.06 10.72 -7.83
N ILE A 76 4.76 9.44 -8.05
CA ILE A 76 3.40 8.93 -8.23
C ILE A 76 2.97 8.20 -6.96
N LEU A 77 1.79 8.53 -6.46
CA LEU A 77 1.07 7.77 -5.43
C LEU A 77 0.22 6.70 -6.11
N TYR A 78 0.31 5.48 -5.60
CA TYR A 78 -0.51 4.35 -6.01
C TYR A 78 -1.47 3.99 -4.89
N PHE A 79 -2.71 3.70 -5.26
CA PHE A 79 -3.79 3.37 -4.33
C PHE A 79 -4.32 2.00 -4.70
N PHE A 80 -4.26 1.07 -3.75
CA PHE A 80 -4.83 -0.25 -3.85
C PHE A 80 -5.93 -0.42 -2.81
N GLY A 81 -7.08 -0.94 -3.21
CA GLY A 81 -8.19 -1.25 -2.34
C GLY A 81 -8.29 -2.75 -2.10
N LYS A 82 -8.31 -3.20 -0.84
CA LYS A 82 -8.50 -4.63 -0.56
C LYS A 82 -9.21 -4.83 0.77
N LYS A 83 -10.07 -5.85 0.81
CA LYS A 83 -10.68 -6.33 2.05
C LYS A 83 -9.78 -7.36 2.72
N TYR A 84 -9.62 -7.21 4.02
CA TYR A 84 -8.88 -8.15 4.87
C TYR A 84 -9.76 -8.57 6.05
N GLU A 85 -9.71 -9.86 6.39
CA GLU A 85 -10.21 -10.33 7.68
C GLU A 85 -9.12 -10.08 8.73
N LEU A 86 -9.39 -9.21 9.70
CA LEU A 86 -8.45 -8.84 10.75
C LEU A 86 -9.07 -9.06 12.13
N THR A 87 -8.24 -9.45 13.09
CA THR A 87 -8.63 -9.53 14.50
C THR A 87 -8.13 -8.28 15.21
N ASN A 88 -9.02 -7.54 15.85
CA ASN A 88 -8.62 -6.37 16.63
C ASN A 88 -8.06 -6.75 18.01
N ILE A 89 -7.55 -5.78 18.76
CA ILE A 89 -6.96 -5.99 20.09
C ILE A 89 -7.92 -6.59 21.12
N ASP A 90 -9.22 -6.48 20.92
CA ASP A 90 -10.25 -7.10 21.78
C ASP A 90 -10.56 -8.55 21.38
N GLY A 91 -9.88 -9.07 20.36
CA GLY A 91 -10.07 -10.44 19.84
C GLY A 91 -11.23 -10.60 18.87
N LEU A 92 -11.88 -9.50 18.46
CA LEU A 92 -12.99 -9.53 17.51
C LEU A 92 -12.48 -9.58 16.07
N ARG A 93 -13.01 -10.53 15.29
CA ARG A 93 -12.76 -10.61 13.83
C ARG A 93 -13.69 -9.66 13.08
N GLU A 94 -13.12 -8.87 12.19
CA GLU A 94 -13.82 -7.89 11.36
C GLU A 94 -13.34 -8.02 9.91
N GLU A 95 -14.25 -7.91 8.94
CA GLU A 95 -13.87 -7.64 7.55
C GLU A 95 -13.62 -6.13 7.42
N VAL A 96 -12.40 -5.75 7.04
CA VAL A 96 -12.01 -4.35 6.91
C VAL A 96 -11.55 -4.08 5.49
N GLU A 97 -12.22 -3.15 4.82
CA GLU A 97 -11.78 -2.63 3.53
C GLU A 97 -10.73 -1.53 3.72
N LEU A 98 -9.56 -1.69 3.09
CA LEU A 98 -8.43 -0.80 3.23
C LEU A 98 -8.03 -0.17 1.90
N TYR A 99 -7.66 1.10 1.96
CA TYR A 99 -6.77 1.74 1.01
C TYR A 99 -5.31 1.57 1.47
N ILE A 100 -4.55 0.81 0.71
CA ILE A 100 -3.10 0.75 0.80
C ILE A 100 -2.56 1.78 -0.19
N LYS A 101 -1.95 2.84 0.37
CA LYS A 101 -1.36 3.93 -0.41
C LYS A 101 0.14 3.87 -0.30
N PHE A 102 0.83 3.90 -1.43
CA PHE A 102 2.29 3.94 -1.44
C PHE A 102 2.88 4.82 -2.54
N TYR A 103 4.15 5.18 -2.37
CA TYR A 103 4.99 5.68 -3.45
C TYR A 103 6.38 5.05 -3.35
N ILE A 104 7.08 5.00 -4.49
CA ILE A 104 8.45 4.50 -4.57
C ILE A 104 9.40 5.68 -4.30
N ALA A 105 10.25 5.54 -3.29
CA ALA A 105 11.34 6.47 -3.00
C ALA A 105 12.66 5.86 -3.50
N GLU A 106 13.33 6.51 -4.43
CA GLU A 106 14.67 6.10 -4.88
C GLU A 106 15.70 6.41 -3.78
N LYS A 107 16.60 5.45 -3.48
CA LYS A 107 17.79 5.73 -2.66
C LYS A 107 18.89 6.27 -3.56
N LYS A 108 19.53 7.37 -3.16
CA LYS A 108 20.59 8.05 -3.93
C LYS A 108 21.89 7.25 -4.15
N ARG A 109 21.98 6.00 -3.67
CA ARG A 109 23.24 5.24 -3.63
C ARG A 109 23.48 4.37 -4.87
N THR A 110 22.44 3.76 -5.45
CA THR A 110 22.52 3.00 -6.70
C THR A 110 21.21 3.14 -7.48
N LYS A 111 21.24 2.95 -8.80
CA LYS A 111 20.05 3.02 -9.67
C LYS A 111 18.99 1.93 -9.38
N GLU A 112 19.31 0.95 -8.55
CA GLU A 112 18.47 -0.23 -8.30
C GLU A 112 17.98 -0.33 -6.85
N ASP A 113 18.43 0.56 -5.96
CA ASP A 113 17.94 0.62 -4.58
C ASP A 113 16.71 1.52 -4.48
N PHE A 114 15.55 0.90 -4.36
CA PHE A 114 14.29 1.58 -4.07
C PHE A 114 13.83 1.28 -2.64
N THR A 115 13.05 2.18 -2.07
CA THR A 115 12.34 1.94 -0.81
C THR A 115 10.92 2.42 -0.96
N ILE A 116 9.97 1.58 -0.57
CA ILE A 116 8.56 1.92 -0.73
C ILE A 116 8.03 2.46 0.58
N ILE A 117 7.39 3.63 0.49
CA ILE A 117 6.75 4.26 1.65
C ILE A 117 5.27 3.94 1.58
N ILE A 118 4.75 3.27 2.60
CA ILE A 118 3.43 2.66 2.61
C ILE A 118 2.59 3.23 3.75
N SER A 119 1.29 3.36 3.54
CA SER A 119 0.33 3.72 4.59
C SER A 119 -0.94 2.90 4.42
N PHE A 120 -1.51 2.45 5.53
CA PHE A 120 -2.79 1.76 5.59
C PHE A 120 -3.87 2.74 6.04
N HIS A 121 -4.99 2.75 5.32
CA HIS A 121 -6.12 3.61 5.64
C HIS A 121 -7.41 2.80 5.53
N PRO A 122 -8.20 2.67 6.61
CA PRO A 122 -9.57 2.20 6.50
C PRO A 122 -10.35 2.99 5.44
N ALA A 123 -11.07 2.29 4.58
CA ALA A 123 -11.90 2.92 3.56
C ALA A 123 -13.05 3.68 4.24
N LYS A 124 -12.97 5.02 4.26
CA LYS A 124 -14.07 5.89 4.74
C LYS A 124 -15.18 6.07 3.69
N TYR A 125 -14.90 5.71 2.44
CA TYR A 125 -15.80 5.78 1.29
C TYR A 125 -15.58 4.58 0.38
N SER A 126 -16.60 4.20 -0.40
CA SER A 126 -16.54 3.06 -1.32
C SER A 126 -15.33 3.14 -2.25
N ILE A 127 -14.65 2.00 -2.41
CA ILE A 127 -13.51 1.90 -3.30
C ILE A 127 -13.97 1.76 -4.75
N LYS A 128 -13.42 2.59 -5.63
CA LYS A 128 -13.54 2.40 -7.07
C LYS A 128 -12.37 1.56 -7.55
N TYR A 129 -12.69 0.43 -8.15
CA TYR A 129 -11.73 -0.46 -8.79
C TYR A 129 -11.65 -0.13 -10.28
N TYR A 130 -10.44 -0.13 -10.85
CA TYR A 130 -10.29 -0.10 -12.29
C TYR A 130 -10.49 -1.52 -12.83
N MET A 131 -11.75 -1.86 -13.15
CA MET A 131 -12.10 -3.03 -13.95
C MET A 131 -12.13 -2.67 -15.44
#